data_AF-A0A9D7GEV5-F1
#
_entry.id   AF-A0A9D7GEV5-F1
#
_cell.length_a   1.000
_cell.length_b   1.000
_cell.length_c   1.000
_cell.angle_alpha   90.00
_cell.angle_beta   90.00
_cell.angle_gamma   90.00
#
_symmetry.space_group_name_H-M   'P 1'
#
loop_
_entity.id
_entity.type
_entity.pdbx_description
1 polymer ?
#
loop_
_entity_poly.entity_id
_entity_poly.type
_entity_poly.pdbx_seq_one_letter_code
_entity_poly.pdbx_strand_id
1 'polypeptide(L)'
;MNTNPHRDDDYLPCQDYIIEGNDSSGITRFENEGKFYFSFSENNKIILRSEGYSNEAGRENGIASVLKNINNEGLYHTRRLPDGRWILSLKAGNHQEIARSCPFNTEEEVLVLMPGARKRATSQINLAAVEAGSIEQEGISFADDSSVGQNVEDDYMICREYEEKSVPNIQNTVISSVLNMKIRASIILP
;
A
#
# COMPACT_ATOMS: atom_id res chain seq x y z
N MET A 1 -21.78 17.41 -11.81
CA MET A 1 -20.79 17.15 -10.74
C MET A 1 -20.66 15.64 -10.63
N ASN A 2 -19.56 15.06 -11.12
CA ASN A 2 -19.35 13.62 -11.14
C ASN A 2 -18.60 13.21 -9.86
N THR A 3 -19.31 13.16 -8.73
CA THR A 3 -18.76 12.57 -7.51
C THR A 3 -19.05 11.08 -7.59
N ASN A 4 -18.12 10.30 -8.15
CA ASN A 4 -18.17 8.84 -8.10
C ASN A 4 -18.30 8.42 -6.63
N PRO A 5 -19.50 8.02 -6.15
CA PRO A 5 -19.79 7.89 -4.73
C PRO A 5 -19.32 6.56 -4.12
N HIS A 6 -18.82 5.63 -4.94
CA HIS A 6 -18.63 4.23 -4.54
C HIS A 6 -17.29 3.90 -3.87
N ARG A 7 -16.35 4.85 -3.76
CA ARG A 7 -15.01 4.54 -3.19
C ARG A 7 -15.01 4.30 -1.70
N ASP A 8 -15.98 4.88 -0.98
CA ASP A 8 -16.01 4.78 0.48
C ASP A 8 -16.57 3.43 0.97
N ASP A 9 -17.38 2.74 0.16
CA ASP A 9 -18.08 1.50 0.50
C ASP A 9 -17.16 0.27 0.57
N ASP A 10 -16.00 0.31 -0.12
CA ASP A 10 -15.03 -0.79 -0.16
C ASP A 10 -14.04 -0.80 1.01
N TYR A 11 -14.21 0.13 1.96
CA TYR A 11 -13.39 0.20 3.17
C TYR A 11 -14.13 -0.35 4.39
N LEU A 12 -13.49 -1.25 5.12
CA LEU A 12 -14.01 -1.69 6.42
C LEU A 12 -13.95 -0.56 7.47
N PRO A 13 -14.76 -0.64 8.53
CA PRO A 13 -14.55 0.14 9.75
C PRO A 13 -13.10 0.07 10.23
N CYS A 14 -12.58 1.18 10.75
CA CYS A 14 -11.19 1.26 11.20
C CYS A 14 -10.80 0.22 12.25
N GLN A 15 -11.76 -0.15 13.10
CA GLN A 15 -11.56 -1.16 14.13
C GLN A 15 -11.17 -2.53 13.54
N ASP A 16 -11.64 -2.83 12.32
CA ASP A 16 -11.42 -4.13 11.69
C ASP A 16 -10.02 -4.27 11.07
N TYR A 17 -9.27 -3.16 10.98
CA TYR A 17 -7.85 -3.18 10.56
C TYR A 17 -6.89 -3.32 11.75
N ILE A 18 -7.40 -3.29 12.99
CA ILE A 18 -6.60 -3.50 14.20
C ILE A 18 -6.41 -5.00 14.39
N ILE A 19 -5.37 -5.52 13.74
CA ILE A 19 -5.02 -6.93 13.73
C ILE A 19 -3.56 -7.07 14.16
N GLU A 20 -3.32 -8.00 15.08
CA GLU A 20 -1.98 -8.32 15.60
C GLU A 20 -1.11 -9.01 14.54
N GLY A 21 0.21 -8.86 14.65
CA GLY A 21 1.18 -9.61 13.83
C GLY A 21 1.50 -8.97 12.47
N ASN A 22 1.89 -7.68 12.46
CA ASN A 22 2.45 -7.06 11.26
C ASN A 22 3.80 -7.70 10.88
N ASP A 23 4.13 -7.63 9.59
CA ASP A 23 5.45 -8.06 9.10
C ASP A 23 6.53 -7.01 9.41
N SER A 24 7.79 -7.32 9.06
CA SER A 24 8.94 -6.43 9.27
C SER A 24 8.80 -5.06 8.60
N SER A 25 7.90 -4.93 7.62
CA SER A 25 7.60 -3.68 6.91
C SER A 25 6.41 -2.94 7.49
N GLY A 26 5.84 -3.41 8.62
CA GLY A 26 4.67 -2.84 9.25
C GLY A 26 3.35 -3.17 8.54
N ILE A 27 3.35 -4.13 7.60
CA ILE A 27 2.15 -4.52 6.86
C ILE A 27 1.42 -5.64 7.59
N THR A 28 0.12 -5.48 7.79
CA THR A 28 -0.78 -6.57 8.19
C THR A 28 -1.70 -6.93 7.02
N ARG A 29 -1.80 -8.21 6.71
CA ARG A 29 -2.64 -8.77 5.63
C ARG A 29 -3.77 -9.58 6.23
N PHE A 30 -4.98 -9.43 5.71
CA PHE A 30 -6.12 -10.23 6.16
C PHE A 30 -7.19 -10.35 5.08
N GLU A 31 -8.18 -11.19 5.35
CA GLU A 31 -9.36 -11.39 4.51
C GLU A 31 -10.62 -11.12 5.34
N ASN A 32 -11.64 -10.54 4.72
CA ASN A 32 -12.95 -10.34 5.31
C ASN A 32 -14.01 -10.48 4.20
N GLU A 33 -15.00 -11.34 4.41
CA GLU A 33 -16.12 -11.56 3.48
C GLU A 33 -15.68 -11.82 2.01
N GLY A 34 -14.60 -12.60 1.82
CA GLY A 34 -14.10 -12.96 0.49
C GLY A 34 -13.34 -11.84 -0.23
N LYS A 35 -13.05 -10.72 0.46
CA LYS A 35 -12.18 -9.65 0.00
C LYS A 35 -10.88 -9.63 0.79
N PHE A 36 -9.80 -9.23 0.14
CA PHE A 36 -8.45 -9.18 0.69
C PHE A 36 -8.09 -7.75 1.07
N TYR A 37 -7.58 -7.55 2.27
CA TYR A 37 -7.26 -6.23 2.83
C TYR A 37 -5.84 -6.18 3.38
N PHE A 38 -5.31 -4.97 3.48
CA PHE A 38 -4.10 -4.72 4.25
C PHE A 38 -4.15 -3.39 5.02
N SER A 39 -3.34 -3.31 6.06
CA SER A 39 -3.01 -2.06 6.76
C SER A 39 -1.50 -1.88 6.84
N PHE A 40 -1.08 -0.62 6.89
CA PHE A 40 0.29 -0.24 7.20
C PHE A 40 0.33 0.47 8.55
N SER A 41 1.19 -0.05 9.43
CA SER A 41 1.44 0.47 10.76
C SER A 41 2.89 0.93 10.90
N GLU A 42 3.09 2.02 11.62
CA GLU A 42 4.41 2.53 12.00
C GLU A 42 4.36 2.89 13.49
N ASN A 43 5.40 2.53 14.25
CA ASN A 43 5.47 2.77 15.69
C ASN A 43 4.20 2.31 16.44
N ASN A 44 3.70 1.11 16.12
CA ASN A 44 2.49 0.50 16.69
C ASN A 44 1.18 1.30 16.46
N LYS A 45 1.16 2.20 15.47
CA LYS A 45 -0.04 2.94 15.07
C LYS A 45 -0.36 2.66 13.60
N ILE A 46 -1.61 2.30 13.32
CA ILE A 46 -2.11 2.18 11.95
C ILE A 46 -2.14 3.58 11.32
N ILE A 47 -1.43 3.73 10.21
CA ILE A 47 -1.37 4.99 9.46
C ILE A 47 -2.26 4.91 8.22
N LEU A 48 -2.22 3.79 7.51
CA LEU A 48 -2.94 3.57 6.25
C LEU A 48 -3.68 2.23 6.26
N ARG A 49 -4.80 2.19 5.56
CA ARG A 49 -5.65 1.02 5.30
C ARG A 49 -6.04 0.98 3.82
N SER A 50 -6.23 -0.20 3.29
CA SER A 50 -6.61 -0.42 1.89
C SER A 50 -8.11 -0.56 1.68
N GLU A 51 -8.59 -0.33 0.46
CA GLU A 51 -9.88 -0.88 -0.01
C GLU A 51 -9.82 -2.43 -0.02
N GLY A 52 -10.96 -3.08 -0.14
CA GLY A 52 -11.06 -4.53 -0.30
C GLY A 52 -10.76 -4.97 -1.73
N TYR A 53 -9.74 -5.81 -1.90
CA TYR A 53 -9.36 -6.41 -3.18
C TYR A 53 -10.14 -7.71 -3.42
N SER A 54 -10.49 -7.99 -4.67
CA SER A 54 -11.16 -9.24 -5.05
C SER A 54 -10.24 -10.46 -5.03
N ASN A 55 -8.92 -10.25 -5.03
CA ASN A 55 -7.93 -11.32 -5.03
C ASN A 55 -6.62 -10.89 -4.35
N GLU A 56 -5.86 -11.89 -3.88
CA GLU A 56 -4.59 -11.69 -3.19
C GLU A 56 -3.53 -10.98 -4.04
N ALA A 57 -3.45 -11.28 -5.33
CA ALA A 57 -2.47 -10.64 -6.22
C ALA A 57 -2.69 -9.12 -6.32
N GLY A 58 -3.95 -8.68 -6.39
CA GLY A 58 -4.31 -7.27 -6.32
C GLY A 58 -3.86 -6.62 -5.01
N ARG A 59 -4.09 -7.28 -3.87
CA ARG A 59 -3.63 -6.82 -2.55
C ARG A 59 -2.12 -6.65 -2.52
N GLU A 60 -1.35 -7.63 -2.98
CA GLU A 60 0.12 -7.55 -2.98
C GLU A 60 0.65 -6.44 -3.88
N ASN A 61 0.02 -6.18 -5.03
CA ASN A 61 0.35 -5.03 -5.87
C ASN A 61 0.07 -3.70 -5.15
N GLY A 62 -1.05 -3.61 -4.43
CA GLY A 62 -1.37 -2.46 -3.57
C GLY A 62 -0.32 -2.24 -2.48
N ILE A 63 0.10 -3.31 -1.81
CA ILE A 63 1.16 -3.25 -0.79
C ILE A 63 2.46 -2.74 -1.40
N ALA A 64 2.89 -3.30 -2.54
CA ALA A 64 4.12 -2.87 -3.22
C ALA A 64 4.06 -1.38 -3.60
N SER A 65 2.91 -0.91 -4.09
CA SER A 65 2.69 0.50 -4.43
C SER A 65 2.73 1.39 -3.19
N VAL A 66 2.11 0.98 -2.09
CA VAL A 66 2.16 1.74 -0.83
C VAL A 66 3.60 1.84 -0.33
N LEU A 67 4.32 0.73 -0.23
CA LEU A 67 5.70 0.72 0.26
C LEU A 67 6.64 1.58 -0.60
N LYS A 68 6.45 1.59 -1.93
CA LYS A 68 7.19 2.46 -2.86
C LYS A 68 6.92 3.95 -2.61
N ASN A 69 5.66 4.31 -2.34
CA ASN A 69 5.22 5.70 -2.29
C ASN A 69 5.09 6.29 -0.88
N ILE A 70 5.24 5.48 0.16
CA ILE A 70 4.92 5.86 1.55
C ILE A 70 5.74 7.04 2.08
N ASN A 71 6.95 7.21 1.56
CA ASN A 71 7.87 8.29 1.95
C ASN A 71 7.73 9.55 1.08
N ASN A 72 6.92 9.50 0.02
CA ASN A 72 6.74 10.62 -0.91
C ASN A 72 5.55 11.48 -0.46
N GLU A 73 5.86 12.56 0.25
CA GLU A 73 4.86 13.47 0.82
C GLU A 73 3.96 14.13 -0.22
N GLY A 74 4.44 14.33 -1.45
CA GLY A 74 3.66 14.94 -2.54
C GLY A 74 2.52 14.06 -3.09
N LEU A 75 2.51 12.77 -2.74
CA LEU A 75 1.46 11.82 -3.15
C LEU A 75 0.34 11.70 -2.12
N TYR A 76 0.48 12.36 -0.97
CA TYR A 76 -0.54 12.40 0.06
C TYR A 76 -1.48 13.59 -0.13
N HIS A 77 -2.77 13.35 0.07
CA HIS A 77 -3.80 14.37 -0.03
C HIS A 77 -4.76 14.29 1.15
N THR A 78 -5.03 15.42 1.80
CA THR A 78 -6.12 15.53 2.76
C THR A 78 -7.45 15.62 2.00
N ARG A 79 -8.47 14.94 2.50
CA ARG A 79 -9.83 15.00 1.93
C ARG A 79 -10.86 14.99 3.04
N ARG A 80 -11.88 15.84 2.90
CA ARG A 80 -13.07 15.82 3.73
C ARG A 80 -14.11 14.88 3.13
N LEU A 81 -14.61 13.94 3.94
CA LEU A 81 -15.66 13.00 3.59
C LEU A 81 -17.05 13.68 3.66
N PRO A 82 -18.09 13.12 3.03
CA PRO A 82 -19.45 13.66 3.07
C PRO A 82 -20.04 13.78 4.48
N ASP A 83 -19.59 12.93 5.42
CA ASP A 83 -19.98 12.97 6.83
C ASP A 83 -19.26 14.06 7.65
N GLY A 84 -18.39 14.84 7.00
CA GLY A 84 -17.68 15.96 7.60
C GLY A 84 -16.31 15.63 8.19
N ARG A 85 -15.94 14.33 8.29
CA ARG A 85 -14.65 13.87 8.81
C ARG A 85 -13.53 14.02 7.78
N TRP A 86 -12.28 14.03 8.24
CA TRP A 86 -11.09 14.19 7.43
C TRP A 86 -10.30 12.89 7.31
N ILE A 87 -9.75 12.62 6.13
CA ILE A 87 -8.86 11.49 5.87
C ILE A 87 -7.58 11.94 5.16
N LEU A 88 -6.52 11.14 5.31
CA LEU A 88 -5.32 11.23 4.51
C LEU A 88 -5.36 10.15 3.44
N SER A 89 -5.29 10.50 2.16
CA SER A 89 -5.28 9.59 1.03
C SER A 89 -3.89 9.54 0.40
N LEU A 90 -3.33 8.35 0.21
CA LEU A 90 -2.09 8.12 -0.53
C LEU A 90 -2.47 7.70 -1.96
N LYS A 91 -1.92 8.40 -2.95
CA LYS A 91 -2.14 8.10 -4.37
C LYS A 91 -0.88 7.56 -5.04
N ALA A 92 -1.06 6.67 -6.00
CA ALA A 92 0.00 6.26 -6.91
C ALA A 92 0.22 7.33 -8.01
N GLY A 93 1.29 7.17 -8.80
CA GLY A 93 1.67 8.12 -9.87
C GLY A 93 0.58 8.34 -10.93
N ASN A 94 -0.32 7.36 -11.11
CA ASN A 94 -1.48 7.44 -11.99
C ASN A 94 -2.71 8.11 -11.32
N HIS A 95 -2.54 8.79 -10.18
CA HIS A 95 -3.58 9.48 -9.41
C HIS A 95 -4.65 8.58 -8.77
N GLN A 96 -4.47 7.26 -8.79
CA GLN A 96 -5.36 6.34 -8.10
C GLN A 96 -5.01 6.29 -6.61
N GLU A 97 -6.01 6.35 -5.75
CA GLU A 97 -5.80 6.19 -4.30
C GLU A 97 -5.62 4.71 -4.00
N ILE A 98 -4.50 4.38 -3.36
CA ILE A 98 -4.04 3.02 -3.07
C ILE A 98 -4.21 2.65 -1.59
N ALA A 99 -4.24 3.65 -0.72
CA ALA A 99 -4.54 3.51 0.70
C ALA A 99 -4.96 4.84 1.31
N ARG A 100 -5.63 4.81 2.45
CA ARG A 100 -6.02 6.02 3.19
C ARG A 100 -5.98 5.80 4.70
N SER A 101 -6.02 6.88 5.49
CA SER A 101 -6.10 6.80 6.94
C SER A 101 -7.51 6.46 7.44
N CYS A 102 -7.62 6.28 8.75
CA CYS A 102 -8.91 6.42 9.42
C CYS A 102 -9.48 7.83 9.29
N PRO A 103 -10.81 7.99 9.37
CA PRO A 103 -11.45 9.29 9.41
C PRO A 103 -11.27 9.93 10.78
N PHE A 104 -10.91 11.21 10.77
CA PHE A 104 -10.63 12.06 11.93
C PHE A 104 -11.61 13.23 11.98
N ASN A 105 -11.71 13.90 13.13
CA ASN A 105 -12.66 15.01 13.28
C ASN A 105 -12.13 16.31 12.70
N THR A 106 -10.81 16.48 12.70
CA THR A 106 -10.16 17.72 12.23
C THR A 106 -9.11 17.44 11.17
N GLU A 107 -8.78 18.44 10.36
CA GLU A 107 -7.73 18.33 9.34
C GLU A 107 -6.35 18.21 10.00
N GLU A 108 -6.14 18.86 11.14
CA GLU A 108 -4.89 18.82 11.90
C GLU A 108 -4.56 17.39 12.37
N GLU A 109 -5.55 16.63 12.81
CA GLU A 109 -5.42 15.21 13.18
C GLU A 109 -4.98 14.33 12.01
N VAL A 110 -5.28 14.74 10.78
CA VAL A 110 -4.85 14.05 9.56
C VAL A 110 -3.43 14.45 9.19
N LEU A 111 -3.10 15.74 9.31
CA LEU A 111 -1.79 16.28 8.95
C LEU A 111 -0.65 15.68 9.78
N VAL A 112 -0.90 15.25 11.02
CA VAL A 112 0.13 14.56 11.83
C VAL A 112 0.52 13.19 11.26
N LEU A 113 -0.27 12.62 10.35
CA LEU A 113 0.04 11.34 9.68
C LEU A 113 0.95 11.51 8.47
N MET A 114 1.19 12.75 8.01
CA MET A 114 2.10 13.04 6.91
C MET A 114 3.51 12.50 7.19
N PRO A 115 4.23 11.96 6.18
CA PRO A 115 5.58 11.43 6.36
C PRO A 115 6.53 12.42 7.05
N GLY A 116 6.50 13.70 6.65
CA GLY A 116 7.31 14.74 7.27
C GLY A 116 6.97 14.96 8.76
N ALA A 117 5.69 14.90 9.13
CA ALA A 117 5.26 15.02 10.53
C ALA A 117 5.70 13.82 11.38
N ARG A 118 5.56 12.60 10.85
CA ARG A 118 5.99 11.37 11.52
C ARG A 118 7.51 11.30 11.71
N LYS A 119 8.30 11.64 10.67
CA LYS A 119 9.76 11.72 10.76
C LYS A 119 10.24 12.71 11.84
N ARG A 120 9.59 13.88 11.93
CA ARG A 120 9.88 14.87 12.99
C ARG A 120 9.61 14.30 14.38
N ALA A 121 8.50 13.60 14.57
CA ALA A 121 8.18 12.96 15.85
C ALA A 121 9.23 11.91 16.25
N THR A 122 9.64 11.03 15.34
CA THR A 122 10.71 10.04 15.60
C THR A 122 12.06 10.71 15.90
N SER A 123 12.42 11.76 15.17
CA SER A 123 13.68 12.48 15.40
C SER A 123 13.74 13.15 16.79
N GLN A 124 12.60 13.66 17.30
CA GLN A 124 12.54 14.25 18.63
C GLN A 124 12.65 13.20 19.74
N ILE A 125 12.07 12.01 19.54
CA ILE A 125 12.25 10.88 20.47
C ILE A 125 13.72 10.47 20.52
N ASN A 126 14.38 10.37 19.37
CA ASN A 126 15.80 10.03 19.31
C ASN A 126 16.66 11.12 19.95
N LEU A 127 16.39 12.40 19.72
CA LEU A 127 17.16 13.50 20.33
C LEU A 127 17.05 13.51 21.86
N ALA A 128 15.84 13.30 22.39
CA ALA A 128 15.62 13.17 23.82
C ALA A 128 16.31 11.92 24.43
N ALA A 129 16.42 10.83 23.67
CA ALA A 129 17.13 9.63 24.11
C ALA A 129 18.66 9.82 24.10
N VAL A 130 19.20 10.62 23.18
CA VAL A 130 20.63 10.97 23.12
C VAL A 130 21.02 11.87 24.31
N GLU A 131 20.15 12.79 24.71
CA GLU A 131 20.34 13.66 25.88
C GLU A 131 20.22 12.90 27.22
N ALA A 132 19.57 11.73 27.21
CA ALA A 132 19.51 10.78 28.33
C ALA A 132 20.72 9.83 28.41
N GLY A 133 21.70 9.97 27.50
CA GLY A 133 23.03 9.35 27.63
C GLY A 133 23.03 7.83 27.65
N SER A 134 22.60 7.17 26.59
CA SER A 134 22.89 5.74 26.33
C SER A 134 22.57 5.38 24.88
N ILE A 135 23.52 5.52 23.94
CA ILE A 135 23.86 4.60 22.83
C ILE A 135 25.02 5.25 22.04
N GLU A 136 26.16 4.55 21.91
CA GLU A 136 27.21 4.89 20.94
C GLU A 136 26.73 4.48 19.54
N GLN A 137 26.53 5.47 18.66
CA GLN A 137 25.99 5.28 17.33
C GLN A 137 27.16 5.10 16.32
N GLU A 138 27.45 3.86 15.93
CA GLU A 138 28.17 3.58 14.69
C GLU A 138 27.32 4.10 13.52
N GLY A 139 27.90 4.99 12.73
CA GLY A 139 27.19 5.94 11.87
C GLY A 139 26.34 5.31 10.76
N ILE A 140 25.23 5.97 10.45
CA ILE A 140 24.54 5.83 9.18
C ILE A 140 24.54 7.21 8.53
N SER A 141 25.31 7.32 7.45
CA SER A 141 25.41 8.50 6.60
C SER A 141 24.10 8.75 5.85
N PHE A 142 23.62 9.98 5.92
CA PHE A 142 22.59 10.50 5.02
C PHE A 142 23.28 10.88 3.71
N ALA A 143 23.24 9.99 2.72
CA ALA A 143 23.49 10.40 1.35
C ALA A 143 22.26 11.20 0.89
N ASP A 144 22.48 12.48 0.61
CA ASP A 144 21.65 13.24 -0.29
C ASP A 144 21.79 12.65 -1.70
N ASP A 145 20.68 12.36 -2.35
CA ASP A 145 20.70 12.40 -3.81
C ASP A 145 19.37 12.97 -4.31
N SER A 146 19.43 14.27 -4.58
CA SER A 146 18.52 14.90 -5.50
C SER A 146 18.89 14.43 -6.90
N SER A 147 18.20 13.41 -7.41
CA SER A 147 18.18 13.15 -8.85
C SER A 147 16.76 13.01 -9.37
N VAL A 148 16.42 14.00 -10.19
CA VAL A 148 15.22 14.12 -11.00
C VAL A 148 15.16 12.99 -12.02
N GLY A 149 14.03 12.26 -12.00
CA GLY A 149 13.32 11.80 -13.19
C GLY A 149 13.79 10.52 -13.87
N GLN A 150 12.95 9.47 -13.80
CA GLN A 150 12.25 8.96 -14.99
C GLN A 150 10.83 8.53 -14.61
N ASN A 151 9.85 9.16 -15.24
CA ASN A 151 8.45 8.73 -15.22
C ASN A 151 8.37 7.37 -15.92
N VAL A 152 8.33 6.30 -15.14
CA VAL A 152 7.62 5.08 -15.56
C VAL A 152 6.18 5.31 -15.12
N GLU A 153 5.31 5.54 -16.09
CA GLU A 153 3.86 5.50 -15.89
C GLU A 153 3.53 4.10 -15.36
N ASP A 154 3.39 4.00 -14.03
CA ASP A 154 2.94 2.77 -13.40
C ASP A 154 1.47 2.59 -13.78
N ASP A 155 1.21 1.69 -14.73
CA ASP A 155 -0.12 1.21 -15.17
C ASP A 155 -0.84 0.44 -14.04
N TYR A 156 -1.00 1.07 -12.88
CA TYR A 156 -1.78 0.56 -11.78
C TYR A 156 -3.27 0.65 -12.16
N MET A 157 -4.02 -0.44 -12.02
CA MET A 157 -5.45 -0.48 -12.36
C MET A 157 -6.26 -0.20 -11.09
N ILE A 158 -7.46 0.38 -11.19
CA ILE A 158 -8.34 0.60 -10.01
C ILE A 158 -8.59 -0.78 -9.33
N CYS A 159 -8.80 -0.85 -7.99
CA CYS A 159 -9.11 -2.11 -7.28
C CYS A 159 -10.19 -2.97 -7.99
N ARG A 160 -11.20 -2.31 -8.57
CA ARG A 160 -12.28 -2.88 -9.41
C ARG A 160 -11.89 -3.22 -10.85
N GLU A 161 -10.79 -2.69 -11.37
CA GLU A 161 -10.25 -3.03 -12.71
C GLU A 161 -9.22 -4.18 -12.65
N TYR A 162 -8.77 -4.59 -11.46
CA TYR A 162 -8.12 -5.89 -11.26
C TYR A 162 -9.09 -7.08 -11.46
N GLU A 163 -10.39 -6.82 -11.68
CA GLU A 163 -11.42 -7.83 -11.98
C GLU A 163 -11.28 -8.44 -13.39
N GLU A 164 -10.60 -7.78 -14.33
CA GLU A 164 -10.49 -8.26 -15.72
C GLU A 164 -9.07 -8.64 -16.17
N LYS A 165 -8.03 -8.32 -15.39
CA LYS A 165 -6.65 -8.71 -15.71
C LYS A 165 -6.14 -9.73 -14.71
N SER A 166 -6.56 -10.98 -14.89
CA SER A 166 -5.79 -12.11 -14.38
C SER A 166 -4.37 -12.01 -14.92
N VAL A 167 -3.39 -11.69 -14.08
CA VAL A 167 -1.98 -11.83 -14.44
C VAL A 167 -1.75 -13.34 -14.63
N PRO A 168 -1.36 -13.83 -15.82
CA PRO A 168 -1.16 -15.26 -16.02
C PRO A 168 -0.07 -15.73 -15.06
N ASN A 169 -0.45 -16.61 -14.14
CA ASN A 169 0.45 -17.25 -13.19
C ASN A 169 1.55 -17.99 -13.96
N ILE A 170 2.79 -17.52 -13.80
CA ILE A 170 3.99 -18.04 -14.48
C ILE A 170 4.32 -19.49 -14.07
N GLN A 171 3.60 -20.07 -13.10
CA GLN A 171 3.71 -21.48 -12.75
C GLN A 171 2.91 -22.41 -13.68
N ASN A 172 1.98 -21.89 -14.52
CA ASN A 172 1.16 -22.73 -15.41
C ASN A 172 1.63 -22.82 -16.87
N THR A 173 2.65 -22.06 -17.27
CA THR A 173 3.16 -22.10 -18.66
C THR A 173 4.04 -23.31 -18.93
N VAL A 174 4.69 -23.87 -17.90
CA VAL A 174 5.59 -25.01 -18.08
C VAL A 174 4.82 -26.32 -18.29
N ILE A 175 3.65 -26.47 -17.67
CA ILE A 175 2.88 -27.73 -17.70
C ILE A 175 2.07 -27.89 -19.00
N SER A 176 1.58 -26.80 -19.59
CA SER A 176 0.83 -26.85 -20.86
C SER A 176 1.74 -27.08 -22.08
N SER A 177 2.98 -26.57 -22.03
CA SER A 177 3.97 -26.75 -23.10
C SER A 177 4.47 -28.19 -23.21
N VAL A 178 4.66 -28.88 -22.08
CA VAL A 178 5.17 -30.26 -22.05
C VAL A 178 4.09 -31.27 -22.45
N LEU A 179 2.81 -30.98 -22.17
CA LEU A 179 1.70 -31.87 -22.53
C LEU A 179 1.42 -31.86 -24.04
N ASN A 180 1.53 -30.70 -24.71
CA ASN A 180 1.32 -30.59 -26.16
C ASN A 180 2.49 -31.11 -27.02
N MET A 181 3.69 -31.25 -26.45
CA MET A 181 4.84 -31.81 -27.16
C MET A 181 4.86 -33.35 -27.12
N LYS A 182 4.22 -33.98 -26.12
CA LYS A 182 4.16 -35.45 -25.98
C LYS A 182 3.11 -36.11 -26.89
N ILE A 183 2.08 -35.38 -27.32
CA ILE A 183 0.99 -35.93 -28.17
C ILE A 183 1.39 -35.95 -29.66
N ARG A 184 2.32 -35.08 -30.09
CA ARG A 184 2.77 -35.03 -31.50
C ARG A 184 3.79 -36.10 -31.89
N ALA A 185 4.37 -36.84 -30.94
CA ALA A 185 5.36 -37.87 -31.22
C ALA A 185 4.78 -39.27 -31.52
N SER A 186 3.45 -39.46 -31.45
CA SER A 186 2.82 -40.78 -31.63
C SER A 186 2.02 -40.97 -32.93
N ILE A 187 2.06 -40.02 -33.89
CA ILE A 187 1.23 -40.09 -35.13
C ILE A 187 2.06 -40.21 -36.41
N ILE A 188 3.37 -40.47 -36.34
CA ILE A 188 4.18 -40.72 -37.55
C ILE A 188 4.89 -42.07 -37.42
N LEU A 189 4.16 -43.12 -37.75
CA LEU A 189 4.65 -44.46 -38.07
C LEU A 189 4.04 -44.84 -39.43
N PRO A 190 4.85 -45.08 -40.46
CA PRO A 190 4.63 -46.17 -41.39
C PRO A 190 5.47 -47.40 -41.01
#